data_AF-A0A7C9CQA3-F1
#
_entry.id   AF-A0A7C9CQA3-F1
#
_cell.length_a   1.000
_cell.length_b   1.000
_cell.length_c   1.000
_cell.angle_alpha   90.00
_cell.angle_beta   90.00
_cell.angle_gamma   90.00
#
_symmetry.space_group_name_H-M   'P 1'
#
loop_
_entity.id
_entity.type
_entity.pdbx_description
1 polymer ?
#
loop_
_entity_poly.entity_id
_entity_poly.type
_entity_poly.pdbx_seq_one_letter_code
_entity_poly.pdbx_strand_id
1 'polypeptide(L)'
;RSTQNQSNPPPNAAYSFSLSKTSHGFSFSVLPTASASKPSFHLLTSKIPPISIPTNMASHFSFLLTLLALLSLSSAIDDDVRCLQGVKSSLSDPGGSLSGWTFADTSVNSICKLTGVGCWNEKEDRLLSLQLSNMSLAGTLPSSLQYCRSLQNLVLAGNRISGNIPPEICDWLPYLTTLDLSDNELSGEIPAQIGNCKFLNNLILSDNKLSGSIPPELSRLDRLKRFSVAGNRLSGSIPDDLSRFGSDGFSGNDRLCGKPVGSRCGGLMGKNLKVVVVAGVVGAGASLFIGFAIWWWFWDHPKKKKTGIDGEKG
;
A
#
# COMPACT_ATOMS: atom_id res chain seq x y z
N ARG A 1 -5.57 -4.59 54.72
CA ARG A 1 -5.42 -5.99 54.26
C ARG A 1 -6.57 -6.24 53.27
N SER A 2 -6.35 -5.89 51.99
CA SER A 2 -6.31 -6.81 50.82
C SER A 2 -7.64 -7.54 50.61
N THR A 3 -8.35 -7.43 49.47
CA THR A 3 -7.90 -7.74 48.11
C THR A 3 -8.78 -7.11 47.00
N GLN A 4 -8.20 -6.93 45.82
CA GLN A 4 -8.86 -6.64 44.54
C GLN A 4 -9.89 -7.72 44.15
N ASN A 5 -10.91 -7.32 43.38
CA ASN A 5 -11.50 -8.19 42.35
C ASN A 5 -11.87 -7.34 41.12
N GLN A 6 -11.22 -7.64 40.00
CA GLN A 6 -11.59 -7.21 38.65
C GLN A 6 -12.82 -8.00 38.20
N SER A 7 -13.79 -7.33 37.59
CA SER A 7 -14.82 -7.96 36.75
C SER A 7 -14.98 -7.17 35.44
N ASN A 8 -15.03 -7.92 34.34
CA ASN A 8 -15.00 -7.51 32.94
C ASN A 8 -16.11 -6.50 32.53
N PRO A 9 -15.93 -5.73 31.44
CA PRO A 9 -16.97 -4.88 30.87
C PRO A 9 -18.13 -5.70 30.27
N PRO A 10 -19.39 -5.21 30.30
CA PRO A 10 -20.55 -5.93 29.79
C PRO A 10 -20.61 -5.94 28.24
N PRO A 11 -21.37 -6.88 27.64
CA PRO A 11 -21.39 -7.08 26.19
C PRO A 11 -22.21 -6.00 25.46
N ASN A 12 -21.82 -5.75 24.20
CA ASN A 12 -22.45 -4.83 23.25
C ASN A 12 -23.97 -5.09 23.13
N ALA A 13 -24.79 -4.08 23.48
CA ALA A 13 -26.22 -4.10 23.20
C ALA A 13 -26.44 -3.84 21.69
N ALA A 14 -27.03 -4.81 20.99
CA ALA A 14 -27.42 -4.66 19.60
C ALA A 14 -28.76 -3.91 19.50
N TYR A 15 -28.78 -2.82 18.74
CA TYR A 15 -29.98 -2.03 18.44
C TYR A 15 -30.33 -2.15 16.97
N SER A 16 -31.63 -2.23 16.68
CA SER A 16 -32.15 -2.15 15.31
C SER A 16 -32.79 -0.77 15.10
N PHE A 17 -32.52 -0.18 13.95
CA PHE A 17 -33.03 1.15 13.57
C PHE A 17 -34.05 0.98 12.45
N SER A 18 -35.26 1.51 12.65
CA SER A 18 -36.28 1.55 11.60
C SER A 18 -36.68 3.00 11.30
N LEU A 19 -36.74 3.33 10.02
CA LEU A 19 -37.22 4.62 9.52
C LEU A 19 -38.51 4.38 8.75
N SER A 20 -39.61 4.99 9.20
CA SER A 20 -40.91 4.87 8.53
C SER A 20 -41.44 6.24 8.10
N LYS A 21 -42.02 6.30 6.90
CA LYS A 21 -42.61 7.54 6.36
C LYS A 21 -44.08 7.62 6.76
N THR A 22 -44.46 8.70 7.41
CA THR A 22 -45.85 9.00 7.82
C THR A 22 -46.35 10.26 7.12
N SER A 23 -47.66 10.52 7.20
CA SER A 23 -48.28 11.71 6.59
C SER A 23 -47.79 13.05 7.17
N HIS A 24 -47.03 13.03 8.27
CA HIS A 24 -46.49 14.21 8.95
C HIS A 24 -44.95 14.22 9.01
N GLY A 25 -44.27 13.34 8.25
CA GLY A 25 -42.80 13.25 8.19
C GLY A 25 -42.26 11.84 8.46
N PHE A 26 -40.94 11.75 8.70
CA PHE A 26 -40.29 10.48 9.04
C PHE A 26 -40.31 10.24 10.55
N SER A 27 -40.73 9.04 10.95
CA SER A 27 -40.67 8.59 12.35
C SER A 27 -39.50 7.61 12.50
N PHE A 28 -38.66 7.85 13.51
CA PHE A 28 -37.50 7.05 13.84
C PHE A 28 -37.76 6.29 15.13
N SER A 29 -37.58 4.97 15.11
CA SER A 29 -37.76 4.11 16.27
C SER A 29 -36.54 3.21 16.49
N VAL A 30 -36.11 3.12 17.75
CA VAL A 30 -35.02 2.27 18.21
C VAL A 30 -35.62 1.12 19.02
N LEU A 31 -35.45 -0.11 18.54
CA LEU A 31 -35.94 -1.31 19.23
C LEU A 31 -34.75 -2.17 19.68
N PRO A 32 -34.67 -2.56 20.96
CA PRO A 32 -33.69 -3.54 21.43
C PRO A 32 -34.04 -4.92 20.85
N THR A 33 -33.03 -5.62 20.31
CA THR A 33 -33.23 -6.98 19.79
C THR A 33 -33.38 -7.95 20.97
N ALA A 34 -34.55 -8.60 21.08
CA ALA A 34 -34.88 -9.48 22.19
C ALA A 34 -34.02 -10.77 22.18
N SER A 35 -33.22 -10.97 23.22
CA SER A 35 -32.70 -12.29 23.60
C SER A 35 -32.86 -12.49 25.11
N ALA A 36 -33.83 -13.33 25.45
CA ALA A 36 -34.04 -14.12 26.66
C ALA A 36 -33.66 -13.56 28.06
N SER A 37 -34.72 -13.29 28.84
CA SER A 37 -35.01 -13.78 30.21
C SER A 37 -35.51 -12.66 31.14
N LYS A 38 -36.76 -12.82 31.62
CA LYS A 38 -37.45 -11.91 32.55
C LYS A 38 -36.74 -11.89 33.91
N PRO A 39 -36.70 -10.72 34.55
CA PRO A 39 -37.31 -10.63 35.87
C PRO A 39 -38.29 -9.46 35.99
N SER A 40 -39.33 -9.69 36.77
CA SER A 40 -40.41 -8.76 37.08
C SER A 40 -39.90 -7.58 37.91
N PHE A 41 -39.98 -6.37 37.36
CA PHE A 41 -39.93 -5.13 38.15
C PHE A 41 -41.21 -4.34 37.91
N HIS A 42 -41.85 -3.93 39.01
CA HIS A 42 -43.03 -3.09 39.02
C HIS A 42 -42.77 -1.79 38.25
N LEU A 43 -43.52 -1.61 37.17
CA LEU A 43 -43.47 -0.46 36.27
C LEU A 43 -44.04 0.77 36.99
N LEU A 44 -43.17 1.67 37.47
CA LEU A 44 -43.55 3.08 37.67
C LEU A 44 -43.64 3.71 36.27
N THR A 45 -44.82 3.72 35.68
CA THR A 45 -45.09 4.44 34.44
C THR A 45 -45.09 5.94 34.71
N SER A 46 -43.92 6.58 34.74
CA SER A 46 -43.88 8.00 34.40
C SER A 46 -44.04 8.09 32.88
N LYS A 47 -45.23 8.52 32.45
CA LYS A 47 -45.44 8.96 31.07
C LYS A 47 -44.51 10.15 30.85
N ILE A 48 -43.36 9.93 30.21
CA ILE A 48 -42.62 11.02 29.59
C ILE A 48 -43.55 11.54 28.48
N PRO A 49 -44.03 12.79 28.53
CA PRO A 49 -44.84 13.33 27.45
C PRO A 49 -44.00 13.33 26.16
N PRO A 50 -44.62 13.11 24.99
CA PRO A 50 -43.90 13.20 23.73
C PRO A 50 -43.25 14.59 23.67
N ILE A 51 -41.92 14.63 23.56
CA ILE A 51 -41.19 15.87 23.32
C ILE A 51 -41.60 16.32 21.92
N SER A 52 -42.56 17.23 21.85
CA SER A 52 -42.89 17.95 20.64
C SER A 52 -41.74 18.91 20.35
N ILE A 53 -40.80 18.49 19.51
CA ILE A 53 -39.84 19.42 18.92
C ILE A 53 -40.68 20.42 18.12
N PRO A 54 -40.63 21.74 18.43
CA PRO A 54 -41.36 22.73 17.66
C PRO A 54 -41.00 22.56 16.19
N THR A 55 -41.98 22.51 15.29
CA THR A 55 -41.76 22.38 13.83
C THR A 55 -40.74 23.40 13.31
N ASN A 56 -40.67 24.57 13.96
CA ASN A 56 -39.67 25.60 13.72
C ASN A 56 -38.22 25.13 13.98
N MET A 57 -37.99 24.40 15.08
CA MET A 57 -36.66 23.88 15.45
C MET A 57 -36.17 22.76 14.51
N ALA A 58 -37.10 21.91 14.04
CA ALA A 58 -36.80 20.90 13.01
C ALA A 58 -36.49 21.55 11.65
N SER A 59 -37.17 22.64 11.31
CA SER A 59 -36.91 23.41 10.07
C SER A 59 -35.55 24.12 10.11
N HIS A 60 -35.17 24.69 11.25
CA HIS A 60 -33.83 25.28 11.45
C HIS A 60 -32.73 24.24 11.40
N PHE A 61 -32.95 23.05 11.97
CA PHE A 61 -31.98 21.96 11.90
C PHE A 61 -31.80 21.43 10.47
N SER A 62 -32.90 21.29 9.72
CA SER A 62 -32.89 20.94 8.30
C SER A 62 -32.20 22.01 7.44
N PHE A 63 -32.48 23.28 7.70
CA PHE A 63 -31.82 24.41 7.04
C PHE A 63 -30.32 24.46 7.34
N LEU A 64 -29.93 24.23 8.60
CA LEU A 64 -28.52 24.17 8.99
C LEU A 64 -27.81 22.97 8.32
N LEU A 65 -28.45 21.80 8.27
CA LEU A 65 -27.89 20.61 7.64
C LEU A 65 -27.69 20.82 6.13
N THR A 66 -28.67 21.42 5.46
CA THR A 66 -28.58 21.74 4.03
C THR A 66 -27.54 22.81 3.75
N LEU A 67 -27.44 23.86 4.58
CA LEU A 67 -26.39 24.88 4.47
C LEU A 67 -24.99 24.28 4.68
N LEU A 68 -24.81 23.41 5.68
CA LEU A 68 -23.54 22.71 5.92
C LEU A 68 -23.17 21.79 4.74
N ALA A 69 -24.15 21.10 4.14
CA ALA A 69 -23.93 20.28 2.95
C ALA A 69 -23.55 21.11 1.71
N LEU A 70 -24.15 22.30 1.54
CA LEU A 70 -23.79 23.21 0.46
C LEU A 70 -22.39 23.80 0.65
N LEU A 71 -22.04 24.19 1.88
CA LEU A 71 -20.70 24.68 2.22
C LEU A 71 -19.63 23.60 2.02
N SER A 72 -19.91 22.36 2.42
CA SER A 72 -18.97 21.25 2.21
C SER A 72 -18.80 20.92 0.74
N LEU A 73 -19.87 20.95 -0.06
CA LEU A 73 -19.80 20.74 -1.51
C LEU A 73 -18.99 21.83 -2.21
N SER A 74 -19.21 23.10 -1.84
CA SER A 74 -18.43 24.24 -2.36
C SER A 74 -16.94 24.06 -2.07
N SER A 75 -16.57 23.78 -0.81
CA SER A 75 -15.17 23.56 -0.45
C SER A 75 -14.55 22.36 -1.16
N ALA A 76 -15.36 21.32 -1.43
CA ALA A 76 -14.88 20.14 -2.09
C ALA A 76 -14.59 20.41 -3.58
N ILE A 77 -15.44 21.16 -4.28
CA ILE A 77 -15.19 21.56 -5.69
C ILE A 77 -13.92 22.40 -5.77
N ASP A 78 -13.71 23.32 -4.81
CA ASP A 78 -12.47 24.09 -4.71
C ASP A 78 -11.22 23.20 -4.53
N ASP A 79 -11.36 22.07 -3.80
CA ASP A 79 -10.28 21.10 -3.64
C ASP A 79 -9.98 20.33 -4.94
N ASP A 80 -10.99 19.94 -5.72
CA ASP A 80 -10.77 19.26 -7.01
C ASP A 80 -10.06 20.18 -8.01
N VAL A 81 -10.45 21.45 -8.06
CA VAL A 81 -9.77 22.47 -8.88
C VAL A 81 -8.32 22.65 -8.44
N ARG A 82 -8.08 22.77 -7.12
CA ARG A 82 -6.72 22.86 -6.57
C ARG A 82 -5.89 21.62 -6.88
N CYS A 83 -6.50 20.45 -6.84
CA CYS A 83 -5.85 19.20 -7.20
C CYS A 83 -5.35 19.24 -8.65
N LEU A 84 -6.24 19.55 -9.59
CA LEU A 84 -5.94 19.58 -11.03
C LEU A 84 -4.94 20.68 -11.39
N GLN A 85 -5.04 21.86 -10.77
CA GLN A 85 -4.03 22.92 -10.89
C GLN A 85 -2.65 22.43 -10.44
N GLY A 86 -2.58 21.75 -9.29
CA GLY A 86 -1.33 21.19 -8.79
C GLY A 86 -0.78 20.06 -9.65
N VAL A 87 -1.65 19.22 -10.22
CA VAL A 87 -1.25 18.17 -11.18
C VAL A 87 -0.62 18.81 -12.40
N LYS A 88 -1.28 19.80 -13.00
CA LYS A 88 -0.77 20.53 -14.17
C LYS A 88 0.56 21.23 -13.91
N SER A 89 0.71 21.85 -12.75
CA SER A 89 1.93 22.61 -12.43
C SER A 89 3.12 21.72 -12.06
N SER A 90 2.86 20.52 -11.53
CA SER A 90 3.91 19.61 -11.05
C SER A 90 4.41 18.65 -12.12
N LEU A 91 3.54 18.23 -13.05
CA LEU A 91 3.93 17.36 -14.14
C LEU A 91 4.59 18.15 -15.27
N SER A 92 5.63 17.58 -15.86
CA SER A 92 6.22 18.07 -17.09
C SER A 92 5.39 17.57 -18.27
N ASP A 93 4.88 18.49 -19.08
CA ASP A 93 4.03 18.20 -20.23
C ASP A 93 4.67 18.70 -21.54
N PRO A 94 5.73 18.03 -22.03
CA PRO A 94 6.42 18.46 -23.25
C PRO A 94 5.54 18.36 -24.50
N GLY A 95 4.51 17.50 -24.47
CA GLY A 95 3.56 17.32 -25.57
C GLY A 95 2.42 18.34 -25.57
N GLY A 96 2.28 19.16 -24.51
CA GLY A 96 1.17 20.10 -24.38
C GLY A 96 -0.20 19.42 -24.23
N SER A 97 -0.25 18.16 -23.79
CA SER A 97 -1.47 17.39 -23.60
C SER A 97 -2.42 18.03 -22.58
N LEU A 98 -1.87 18.72 -21.57
CA LEU A 98 -2.59 19.44 -20.51
C LEU A 98 -2.70 20.95 -20.82
N SER A 99 -2.26 21.42 -21.98
CA SER A 99 -2.30 22.84 -22.35
C SER A 99 -3.72 23.42 -22.25
N GLY A 100 -4.72 22.68 -22.70
CA GLY A 100 -6.14 23.02 -22.66
C GLY A 100 -6.78 23.05 -21.27
N TRP A 101 -6.05 22.65 -20.22
CA TRP A 101 -6.57 22.75 -18.85
C TRP A 101 -6.57 24.20 -18.37
N THR A 102 -7.72 24.87 -18.48
CA THR A 102 -7.92 26.25 -18.01
C THR A 102 -8.85 26.27 -16.82
N PHE A 103 -8.49 27.02 -15.79
CA PHE A 103 -9.25 27.11 -14.53
C PHE A 103 -9.88 28.50 -14.33
N ALA A 104 -10.21 29.20 -15.42
CA ALA A 104 -10.83 30.51 -15.37
C ALA A 104 -12.32 30.37 -15.04
N ASP A 105 -12.74 30.97 -13.92
CA ASP A 105 -14.09 30.97 -13.34
C ASP A 105 -14.85 29.65 -13.47
N THR A 106 -14.71 28.80 -12.46
CA THR A 106 -15.34 27.47 -12.38
C THR A 106 -16.87 27.54 -12.35
N SER A 107 -17.46 28.72 -12.09
CA SER A 107 -18.91 28.90 -12.23
C SER A 107 -19.39 28.87 -13.69
N VAL A 108 -18.48 29.07 -14.65
CA VAL A 108 -18.74 29.11 -16.10
C VAL A 108 -18.08 27.93 -16.83
N ASN A 109 -16.90 27.50 -16.37
CA ASN A 109 -16.12 26.43 -16.99
C ASN A 109 -15.93 25.23 -16.05
N SER A 110 -16.71 24.19 -16.31
CA SER A 110 -16.64 22.92 -15.59
C SER A 110 -15.33 22.18 -15.82
N ILE A 111 -14.71 21.69 -14.74
CA ILE A 111 -13.51 20.84 -14.79
C ILE A 111 -13.77 19.51 -15.50
N CYS A 112 -15.03 19.07 -15.59
CA CYS A 112 -15.43 17.82 -16.21
C CYS A 112 -15.30 17.83 -17.74
N LYS A 113 -15.06 19.01 -18.33
CA LYS A 113 -14.76 19.17 -19.76
C LYS A 113 -13.27 19.07 -20.07
N LEU A 114 -12.40 19.05 -19.06
CA LEU A 114 -10.96 18.98 -19.26
C LEU A 114 -10.57 17.60 -19.78
N THR A 115 -9.63 17.56 -20.72
CA THR A 115 -9.14 16.32 -21.30
C THR A 115 -8.65 15.37 -20.20
N GLY A 116 -9.16 14.13 -20.22
CA GLY A 116 -8.79 13.09 -19.27
C GLY A 116 -9.46 13.22 -17.89
N VAL A 117 -10.27 14.24 -17.64
CA VAL A 117 -11.04 14.37 -16.40
C VAL A 117 -12.42 13.74 -16.56
N GLY A 118 -12.82 12.89 -15.61
CA GLY A 118 -14.17 12.36 -15.51
C GLY A 118 -14.78 12.70 -14.15
N CYS A 119 -16.05 13.05 -14.16
CA CYS A 119 -16.81 13.44 -12.98
C CYS A 119 -17.95 12.46 -12.68
N TRP A 120 -18.47 12.51 -11.45
CA TRP A 120 -19.56 11.67 -10.99
C TRP A 120 -20.88 11.91 -11.75
N ASN A 121 -21.17 13.16 -12.06
CA ASN A 121 -22.32 13.55 -12.85
C ASN A 121 -22.06 14.91 -13.54
N GLU A 122 -22.89 15.28 -14.51
CA GLU A 122 -22.74 16.53 -15.26
C GLU A 122 -23.18 17.78 -14.48
N LYS A 123 -23.78 17.62 -13.29
CA LYS A 123 -24.34 18.70 -12.48
C LYS A 123 -23.48 19.08 -11.28
N GLU A 124 -22.62 18.17 -10.85
CA GLU A 124 -21.71 18.28 -9.72
C GLU A 124 -20.31 18.04 -10.29
N ASP A 125 -19.50 19.10 -10.31
CA ASP A 125 -18.09 19.12 -10.73
C ASP A 125 -17.20 18.38 -9.73
N ARG A 126 -17.57 17.13 -9.42
CA ARG A 126 -16.89 16.26 -8.48
C ARG A 126 -16.05 15.26 -9.24
N LEU A 127 -14.74 15.36 -9.05
CA LEU A 127 -13.77 14.50 -9.72
C LEU A 127 -13.96 13.04 -9.29
N LEU A 128 -14.12 12.18 -10.30
CA LEU A 128 -14.27 10.73 -10.15
C LEU A 128 -13.08 9.98 -10.75
N SER A 129 -12.62 10.40 -11.93
CA SER A 129 -11.55 9.73 -12.66
C SER A 129 -10.59 10.72 -13.29
N LEU A 130 -9.32 10.33 -13.29
CA LEU A 130 -8.25 11.02 -13.97
C LEU A 130 -7.56 10.01 -14.88
N GLN A 131 -7.76 10.17 -16.20
CA GLN A 131 -7.32 9.30 -17.27
C GLN A 131 -6.36 10.06 -18.17
N LEU A 132 -5.06 10.01 -17.85
CA LEU A 132 -4.01 10.73 -18.57
C LEU A 132 -3.03 9.79 -19.25
N SER A 133 -3.53 8.68 -19.80
CA SER A 133 -2.68 7.67 -20.43
C SER A 133 -2.06 8.15 -21.75
N ASN A 134 -0.83 7.74 -22.04
CA ASN A 134 -0.16 7.99 -23.31
C ASN A 134 -0.03 9.48 -23.67
N MET A 135 0.15 10.35 -22.68
CA MET A 135 0.21 11.80 -22.85
C MET A 135 1.64 12.36 -22.85
N SER A 136 2.66 11.49 -22.82
CA SER A 136 4.08 11.84 -22.70
C SER A 136 4.39 12.70 -21.46
N LEU A 137 3.58 12.57 -20.41
CA LEU A 137 3.76 13.30 -19.15
C LEU A 137 5.00 12.78 -18.42
N ALA A 138 5.80 13.66 -17.85
CA ALA A 138 6.99 13.33 -17.09
C ALA A 138 6.98 14.00 -15.71
N GLY A 139 7.95 13.66 -14.87
CA GLY A 139 8.05 14.14 -13.48
C GLY A 139 7.76 13.04 -12.48
N THR A 140 7.20 13.38 -11.32
CA THR A 140 6.84 12.43 -10.25
C THR A 140 5.35 12.54 -9.93
N LEU A 141 4.80 11.56 -9.20
CA LEU A 141 3.43 11.66 -8.68
C LEU A 141 3.30 12.89 -7.77
N PRO A 142 2.40 13.84 -8.06
CA PRO A 142 2.34 15.10 -7.33
C PRO A 142 1.55 14.96 -6.02
N SER A 143 2.05 15.58 -4.96
CA SER A 143 1.37 15.60 -3.65
C SER A 143 0.03 16.34 -3.69
N SER A 144 -0.23 17.17 -4.71
CA SER A 144 -1.53 17.81 -4.93
C SER A 144 -2.68 16.81 -5.12
N LEU A 145 -2.38 15.55 -5.46
CA LEU A 145 -3.36 14.46 -5.46
C LEU A 145 -4.09 14.31 -4.11
N GLN A 146 -3.51 14.77 -3.00
CA GLN A 146 -4.18 14.80 -1.70
C GLN A 146 -5.48 15.62 -1.67
N TYR A 147 -5.65 16.57 -2.59
CA TYR A 147 -6.88 17.37 -2.70
C TYR A 147 -7.97 16.66 -3.52
N CYS A 148 -7.62 15.68 -4.35
CA CYS A 148 -8.55 14.87 -5.16
C CYS A 148 -9.29 13.81 -4.31
N ARG A 149 -9.90 14.19 -3.18
CA ARG A 149 -10.39 13.26 -2.15
C ARG A 149 -11.49 12.30 -2.64
N SER A 150 -12.23 12.66 -3.68
CA SER A 150 -13.31 11.84 -4.26
C SER A 150 -12.87 10.94 -5.42
N LEU A 151 -11.60 11.02 -5.83
CA LEU A 151 -11.09 10.27 -6.98
C LEU A 151 -11.13 8.76 -6.72
N GLN A 152 -11.70 8.02 -7.66
CA GLN A 152 -11.78 6.57 -7.63
C GLN A 152 -10.91 5.88 -8.68
N ASN A 153 -10.59 6.57 -9.77
CA ASN A 153 -9.78 5.99 -10.84
C ASN A 153 -8.63 6.94 -11.17
N LEU A 154 -7.41 6.50 -10.90
CA LEU A 154 -6.18 7.19 -11.30
C LEU A 154 -5.47 6.32 -12.33
N VAL A 155 -5.45 6.78 -13.58
CA VAL A 155 -4.87 6.08 -14.73
C VAL A 155 -3.84 7.01 -15.37
N LEU A 156 -2.57 6.70 -15.20
CA LEU A 156 -1.42 7.42 -15.74
C LEU A 156 -0.54 6.52 -16.63
N ALA A 157 -1.13 5.46 -17.17
CA ALA A 157 -0.41 4.43 -17.92
C ALA A 157 0.28 4.98 -19.20
N GLY A 158 1.45 4.46 -19.56
CA GLY A 158 2.14 4.83 -20.80
C GLY A 158 2.68 6.26 -20.80
N ASN A 159 3.28 6.69 -19.69
CA ASN A 159 3.90 8.00 -19.56
C ASN A 159 5.37 7.86 -19.16
N ARG A 160 6.01 8.97 -18.81
CA ARG A 160 7.40 9.04 -18.33
C ARG A 160 7.44 9.45 -16.86
N ILE A 161 6.43 9.04 -16.07
CA ILE A 161 6.39 9.31 -14.64
C ILE A 161 7.47 8.50 -13.96
N SER A 162 8.27 9.16 -13.13
CA SER A 162 9.46 8.65 -12.48
C SER A 162 9.40 8.85 -10.96
N GLY A 163 10.48 8.49 -10.25
CA GLY A 163 10.51 8.53 -8.79
C GLY A 163 9.77 7.36 -8.16
N ASN A 164 9.41 7.49 -6.89
CA ASN A 164 8.77 6.45 -6.10
C ASN A 164 7.25 6.62 -6.10
N ILE A 165 6.53 5.53 -5.87
CA ILE A 165 5.12 5.61 -5.47
C ILE A 165 5.07 6.16 -4.03
N PRO A 166 4.37 7.28 -3.77
CA PRO A 166 4.28 7.84 -2.42
C PRO A 166 3.61 6.86 -1.45
N PRO A 167 4.18 6.60 -0.26
CA PRO A 167 3.55 5.73 0.72
C PRO A 167 2.19 6.27 1.20
N GLU A 168 1.97 7.59 1.13
CA GLU A 168 0.71 8.25 1.50
C GLU A 168 -0.36 8.19 0.42
N ILE A 169 -0.14 7.53 -0.73
CA ILE A 169 -1.09 7.58 -1.87
C ILE A 169 -2.51 7.11 -1.49
N CYS A 170 -2.62 6.12 -0.60
CA CYS A 170 -3.92 5.64 -0.10
C CYS A 170 -4.53 6.57 0.97
N ASP A 171 -3.71 7.37 1.66
CA ASP A 171 -4.19 8.39 2.59
C ASP A 171 -4.69 9.63 1.82
N TRP A 172 -4.04 9.97 0.71
CA TRP A 172 -4.45 11.01 -0.22
C TRP A 172 -5.78 10.65 -0.89
N LEU A 173 -5.89 9.42 -1.39
CA LEU A 173 -6.98 8.94 -2.24
C LEU A 173 -7.71 7.74 -1.58
N PRO A 174 -8.50 7.98 -0.52
CA PRO A 174 -9.04 6.91 0.33
C PRO A 174 -10.12 6.06 -0.36
N TYR A 175 -10.71 6.54 -1.46
CA TYR A 175 -11.77 5.84 -2.21
C TYR A 175 -11.28 5.22 -3.53
N LEU A 176 -9.96 5.09 -3.69
CA LEU A 176 -9.37 4.62 -4.93
C LEU A 176 -9.76 3.17 -5.23
N THR A 177 -10.29 2.95 -6.42
CA THR A 177 -10.75 1.66 -6.95
C THR A 177 -9.87 1.13 -8.08
N THR A 178 -9.25 2.02 -8.85
CA THR A 178 -8.31 1.68 -9.91
C THR A 178 -7.08 2.56 -9.79
N LEU A 179 -5.92 1.94 -9.55
CA LEU A 179 -4.60 2.55 -9.68
C LEU A 179 -3.89 1.88 -10.84
N ASP A 180 -3.74 2.60 -11.94
CA ASP A 180 -2.99 2.14 -13.11
C ASP A 180 -1.83 3.12 -13.39
N LEU A 181 -0.63 2.65 -13.07
CA LEU A 181 0.63 3.35 -13.27
C LEU A 181 1.54 2.55 -14.21
N SER A 182 0.97 1.65 -15.02
CA SER A 182 1.75 0.79 -15.91
C SER A 182 2.52 1.57 -16.97
N ASP A 183 3.57 0.96 -17.53
CA ASP A 183 4.35 1.53 -18.62
C ASP A 183 4.85 2.96 -18.30
N ASN A 184 5.67 3.04 -17.26
CA ASN A 184 6.24 4.28 -16.74
C ASN A 184 7.69 4.04 -16.28
N GLU A 185 8.31 5.04 -15.66
CA GLU A 185 9.68 5.00 -15.17
C GLU A 185 9.77 4.94 -13.63
N LEU A 186 8.71 4.48 -12.95
CA LEU A 186 8.66 4.42 -11.49
C LEU A 186 9.72 3.45 -10.95
N SER A 187 10.31 3.80 -9.81
CA SER A 187 11.42 3.09 -9.19
C SER A 187 11.25 2.99 -7.67
N GLY A 188 12.20 2.34 -7.00
CA GLY A 188 12.09 2.05 -5.57
C GLY A 188 11.20 0.84 -5.28
N GLU A 189 10.72 0.73 -4.05
CA GLU A 189 9.87 -0.39 -3.61
C GLU A 189 8.39 -0.06 -3.78
N ILE A 190 7.56 -1.10 -3.86
CA ILE A 190 6.10 -0.96 -3.74
C ILE A 190 5.80 -0.65 -2.26
N PRO A 191 5.18 0.49 -1.91
CA PRO A 191 4.87 0.80 -0.52
C PRO A 191 3.87 -0.19 0.08
N ALA A 192 4.17 -0.72 1.28
CA ALA A 192 3.26 -1.59 2.02
C ALA A 192 1.91 -0.91 2.34
N GLN A 193 1.92 0.42 2.45
CA GLN A 193 0.77 1.29 2.67
C GLN A 193 -0.28 1.20 1.56
N ILE A 194 0.07 0.68 0.38
CA ILE A 194 -0.94 0.37 -0.66
C ILE A 194 -1.99 -0.60 -0.14
N GLY A 195 -1.65 -1.48 0.82
CA GLY A 195 -2.60 -2.33 1.52
C GLY A 195 -3.71 -1.59 2.30
N ASN A 196 -3.61 -0.26 2.46
CA ASN A 196 -4.63 0.58 3.10
C ASN A 196 -5.72 1.07 2.12
N CYS A 197 -5.54 0.93 0.80
CA CYS A 197 -6.55 1.28 -0.20
C CYS A 197 -7.70 0.24 -0.22
N LYS A 198 -8.57 0.25 0.80
CA LYS A 198 -9.62 -0.77 1.04
C LYS A 198 -10.58 -1.00 -0.13
N PHE A 199 -10.73 -0.02 -1.02
CA PHE A 199 -11.66 -0.07 -2.16
C PHE A 199 -11.01 -0.52 -3.47
N LEU A 200 -9.71 -0.82 -3.47
CA LEU A 200 -8.95 -1.11 -4.67
C LEU A 200 -9.41 -2.42 -5.34
N ASN A 201 -9.85 -2.30 -6.58
CA ASN A 201 -10.23 -3.42 -7.45
C ASN A 201 -9.11 -3.75 -8.45
N ASN A 202 -8.41 -2.73 -8.93
CA ASN A 202 -7.38 -2.86 -9.96
C ASN A 202 -6.09 -2.16 -9.49
N LEU A 203 -5.00 -2.91 -9.40
CA LEU A 203 -3.66 -2.40 -9.12
C LEU A 203 -2.73 -2.85 -10.25
N ILE A 204 -2.43 -1.95 -11.17
CA ILE A 204 -1.63 -2.22 -12.36
C ILE A 204 -0.36 -1.37 -12.28
N LEU A 205 0.77 -2.03 -12.04
CA LEU A 205 2.09 -1.44 -11.87
C LEU A 205 3.11 -2.05 -12.84
N SER A 206 2.63 -2.73 -13.91
CA SER A 206 3.50 -3.42 -14.84
C SER A 206 4.41 -2.47 -15.61
N ASP A 207 5.51 -2.99 -16.14
CA ASP A 207 6.40 -2.29 -17.06
C ASP A 207 6.93 -0.99 -16.44
N ASN A 208 7.60 -1.15 -15.30
CA ASN A 208 8.24 -0.08 -14.55
C ASN A 208 9.65 -0.54 -14.09
N LYS A 209 10.31 0.24 -13.25
CA LYS A 209 11.64 -0.06 -12.68
C LYS A 209 11.52 -0.37 -11.17
N LEU A 210 10.35 -0.83 -10.70
CA LEU A 210 10.11 -1.16 -9.29
C LEU A 210 10.98 -2.34 -8.85
N SER A 211 11.39 -2.33 -7.59
CA SER A 211 12.36 -3.26 -7.01
C SER A 211 11.98 -3.66 -5.59
N GLY A 212 12.80 -4.49 -4.93
CA GLY A 212 12.47 -5.03 -3.61
C GLY A 212 11.50 -6.21 -3.69
N SER A 213 10.82 -6.51 -2.58
CA SER A 213 9.82 -7.58 -2.48
C SER A 213 8.41 -7.05 -2.70
N ILE A 214 7.50 -7.94 -3.12
CA ILE A 214 6.05 -7.63 -3.12
C ILE A 214 5.58 -7.57 -1.66
N PRO A 215 5.03 -6.45 -1.18
CA PRO A 215 4.61 -6.32 0.21
C PRO A 215 3.48 -7.31 0.53
N PRO A 216 3.58 -8.11 1.61
CA PRO A 216 2.52 -9.00 2.02
C PRO A 216 1.24 -8.24 2.41
N GLU A 217 1.32 -6.96 2.79
CA GLU A 217 0.18 -6.10 3.10
C GLU A 217 -0.82 -5.95 1.95
N LEU A 218 -0.40 -6.18 0.71
CA LEU A 218 -1.31 -6.21 -0.45
C LEU A 218 -2.35 -7.34 -0.34
N SER A 219 -2.13 -8.35 0.51
CA SER A 219 -3.13 -9.38 0.79
C SER A 219 -4.39 -8.83 1.48
N ARG A 220 -4.29 -7.67 2.16
CA ARG A 220 -5.42 -6.99 2.81
C ARG A 220 -6.41 -6.36 1.83
N LEU A 221 -6.09 -6.35 0.54
CA LEU A 221 -6.94 -5.80 -0.51
C LEU A 221 -7.97 -6.85 -0.96
N ASP A 222 -9.00 -7.03 -0.12
CA ASP A 222 -10.04 -8.06 -0.30
C ASP A 222 -10.86 -7.88 -1.60
N ARG A 223 -10.91 -6.66 -2.13
CA ARG A 223 -11.63 -6.31 -3.36
C ARG A 223 -10.79 -6.44 -4.62
N LEU A 224 -9.50 -6.74 -4.50
CA LEU A 224 -8.58 -6.73 -5.64
C LEU A 224 -8.88 -7.87 -6.60
N LYS A 225 -9.29 -7.51 -7.82
CA LYS A 225 -9.68 -8.40 -8.93
C LYS A 225 -8.63 -8.46 -10.02
N ARG A 226 -7.91 -7.36 -10.26
CA ARG A 226 -6.82 -7.28 -11.23
C ARG A 226 -5.56 -6.79 -10.54
N PHE A 227 -4.49 -7.54 -10.74
CA PHE A 227 -3.19 -7.23 -10.18
C PHE A 227 -2.14 -7.56 -11.23
N SER A 228 -1.27 -6.59 -11.52
CA SER A 228 -0.11 -6.83 -12.37
C SER A 228 1.07 -6.01 -11.87
N VAL A 229 2.20 -6.69 -11.70
CA VAL A 229 3.53 -6.13 -11.43
C VAL A 229 4.55 -6.66 -12.44
N ALA A 230 4.08 -7.17 -13.58
CA ALA A 230 4.91 -7.73 -14.64
C ALA A 230 5.95 -6.72 -15.15
N GLY A 231 7.05 -7.17 -15.73
CA GLY A 231 8.04 -6.27 -16.34
C GLY A 231 8.69 -5.30 -15.35
N ASN A 232 9.01 -5.74 -14.14
CA ASN A 232 9.70 -4.95 -13.12
C ASN A 232 11.01 -5.64 -12.68
N ARG A 233 11.66 -5.12 -11.64
CA ARG A 233 12.88 -5.67 -11.02
C ARG A 233 12.62 -6.24 -9.63
N LEU A 234 11.42 -6.78 -9.41
CA LEU A 234 11.00 -7.34 -8.13
C LEU A 234 11.71 -8.66 -7.83
N SER A 235 11.80 -8.99 -6.54
CA SER A 235 12.56 -10.12 -6.03
C SER A 235 11.92 -10.75 -4.80
N GLY A 236 12.32 -11.99 -4.49
CA GLY A 236 11.83 -12.70 -3.31
C GLY A 236 10.56 -13.50 -3.58
N SER A 237 9.96 -14.01 -2.50
CA SER A 237 8.77 -14.87 -2.59
C SER A 237 7.52 -14.05 -2.87
N ILE A 238 6.69 -14.52 -3.79
CA ILE A 238 5.34 -14.02 -4.00
C ILE A 238 4.50 -14.39 -2.77
N PRO A 239 3.84 -13.43 -2.08
CA PRO A 239 2.93 -13.72 -0.98
C PRO A 239 1.82 -14.69 -1.41
N ASP A 240 1.54 -15.71 -0.60
CA ASP A 240 0.62 -16.80 -0.95
C ASP A 240 -0.78 -16.29 -1.34
N ASP A 241 -1.30 -15.26 -0.67
CA ASP A 241 -2.61 -14.66 -0.97
C ASP A 241 -2.68 -14.06 -2.38
N LEU A 242 -1.55 -13.61 -2.93
CA LEU A 242 -1.46 -13.05 -4.28
C LEU A 242 -1.30 -14.15 -5.34
N SER A 243 -1.10 -15.41 -4.96
CA SER A 243 -1.01 -16.54 -5.90
C SER A 243 -2.32 -16.84 -6.65
N ARG A 244 -3.43 -16.22 -6.22
CA ARG A 244 -4.72 -16.24 -6.93
C ARG A 244 -4.69 -15.52 -8.29
N PHE A 245 -3.73 -14.63 -8.50
CA PHE A 245 -3.54 -13.93 -9.78
C PHE A 245 -2.70 -14.80 -10.73
N GLY A 246 -2.90 -14.62 -12.04
CA GLY A 246 -2.18 -15.39 -13.06
C GLY A 246 -0.67 -15.11 -13.06
N SER A 247 0.11 -16.05 -13.59
CA SER A 247 1.57 -15.91 -13.71
C SER A 247 2.01 -14.79 -14.66
N ASP A 248 1.15 -14.43 -15.61
CA ASP A 248 1.29 -13.27 -16.49
C ASP A 248 1.47 -11.98 -15.70
N GLY A 249 0.68 -11.77 -14.64
CA GLY A 249 0.76 -10.60 -13.76
C GLY A 249 2.07 -10.45 -12.97
N PHE A 250 2.94 -11.46 -12.97
CA PHE A 250 4.24 -11.44 -12.29
C PHE A 250 5.42 -11.62 -13.26
N SER A 251 5.14 -11.89 -14.53
CA SER A 251 6.15 -12.21 -15.56
C SER A 251 7.17 -11.08 -15.75
N GLY A 252 8.36 -11.40 -16.27
CA GLY A 252 9.41 -10.39 -16.47
C GLY A 252 10.09 -9.87 -15.19
N ASN A 253 9.87 -10.52 -14.04
CA ASN A 253 10.61 -10.29 -12.80
C ASN A 253 11.49 -11.51 -12.47
N ASP A 254 12.72 -11.55 -12.99
CA ASP A 254 13.59 -12.74 -12.95
C ASP A 254 13.94 -13.26 -11.53
N ARG A 255 13.80 -12.41 -10.52
CA ARG A 255 14.15 -12.73 -9.12
C ARG A 255 12.93 -13.08 -8.26
N LEU A 256 11.72 -13.07 -8.82
CA LEU A 256 10.53 -13.57 -8.11
C LEU A 256 10.51 -15.09 -8.06
N CYS A 257 10.03 -15.62 -6.95
CA CYS A 257 9.88 -17.05 -6.72
C CYS A 257 8.55 -17.37 -6.03
N GLY A 258 8.14 -18.64 -6.07
CA GLY A 258 6.88 -19.10 -5.51
C GLY A 258 5.77 -19.20 -6.57
N LYS A 259 4.58 -19.61 -6.15
CA LYS A 259 3.41 -19.61 -7.03
C LYS A 259 2.96 -18.16 -7.26
N PRO A 260 2.50 -17.80 -8.46
CA PRO A 260 2.19 -18.67 -9.60
C PRO A 260 3.35 -18.91 -10.58
N VAL A 261 4.51 -18.26 -10.41
CA VAL A 261 5.64 -18.32 -11.37
C VAL A 261 6.40 -19.65 -11.34
N GLY A 262 6.29 -20.41 -10.25
CA GLY A 262 6.78 -21.80 -10.14
C GLY A 262 8.28 -21.96 -9.86
N SER A 263 9.05 -20.87 -9.86
CA SER A 263 10.45 -20.85 -9.41
C SER A 263 10.54 -21.18 -7.92
N ARG A 264 11.39 -22.12 -7.51
CA ARG A 264 11.55 -22.48 -6.09
C ARG A 264 12.20 -21.33 -5.33
N CYS A 265 11.58 -20.91 -4.24
CA CYS A 265 12.21 -19.99 -3.30
C CYS A 265 13.28 -20.73 -2.50
N GLY A 266 14.55 -20.52 -2.88
CA GLY A 266 15.72 -21.08 -2.21
C GLY A 266 16.84 -20.06 -2.24
N GLY A 267 17.25 -19.59 -1.05
CA GLY A 267 18.07 -18.39 -0.88
C GLY A 267 19.39 -18.38 -1.65
N LEU A 268 19.69 -17.24 -2.24
CA LEU A 268 21.04 -16.80 -2.63
C LEU A 268 21.93 -16.51 -1.41
N MET A 269 21.82 -17.31 -0.34
CA MET A 269 22.76 -17.31 0.77
C MET A 269 23.06 -18.76 1.17
N GLY A 270 24.31 -19.18 0.99
CA GLY A 270 24.88 -20.27 1.80
C GLY A 270 25.37 -21.54 1.12
N LYS A 271 25.32 -21.67 -0.22
CA LYS A 271 25.98 -22.85 -0.86
C LYS A 271 27.51 -22.71 -0.97
N ASN A 272 28.04 -21.49 -0.92
CA ASN A 272 29.48 -21.26 -1.04
C ASN A 272 30.21 -21.13 0.31
N LEU A 273 29.50 -20.84 1.42
CA LEU A 273 30.16 -20.70 2.72
C LEU A 273 30.64 -22.04 3.27
N LYS A 274 29.86 -23.11 3.12
CA LYS A 274 30.28 -24.46 3.53
C LYS A 274 31.48 -24.96 2.72
N VAL A 275 31.51 -24.70 1.41
CA VAL A 275 32.63 -25.10 0.53
C VAL A 275 33.91 -24.32 0.87
N VAL A 276 33.81 -23.02 1.12
CA VAL A 276 34.96 -22.18 1.50
C VAL A 276 35.51 -22.56 2.88
N VAL A 277 34.63 -22.83 3.85
CA VAL A 277 35.06 -23.27 5.20
C VAL A 277 35.73 -24.64 5.13
N VAL A 278 35.18 -25.60 4.38
CA VAL A 278 35.78 -26.93 4.23
C VAL A 278 37.14 -26.85 3.52
N ALA A 279 37.27 -26.06 2.46
CA ALA A 279 38.55 -25.87 1.75
C ALA A 279 39.61 -25.20 2.65
N GLY A 280 39.22 -24.22 3.48
CA GLY A 280 40.13 -23.56 4.41
C GLY A 280 40.65 -24.49 5.52
N VAL A 281 39.79 -25.35 6.07
CA VAL A 281 40.17 -26.30 7.14
C VAL A 281 41.09 -27.40 6.61
N VAL A 282 40.84 -27.92 5.39
CA VAL A 282 41.69 -28.94 4.77
C VAL A 282 43.06 -28.36 4.38
N GLY A 283 43.10 -27.11 3.87
CA GLY A 283 44.35 -26.44 3.52
C GLY A 283 45.24 -26.14 4.73
N ALA A 284 44.66 -25.73 5.85
CA ALA A 284 45.39 -25.47 7.09
C ALA A 284 45.96 -26.78 7.71
N GLY A 285 45.17 -27.86 7.68
CA GLY A 285 45.62 -29.17 8.16
C GLY A 285 46.80 -29.74 7.37
N ALA A 286 46.78 -29.63 6.04
CA ALA A 286 47.87 -30.08 5.18
C ALA A 286 49.18 -29.28 5.42
N SER A 287 49.06 -27.98 5.66
CA SER A 287 50.21 -27.09 5.89
C SER A 287 50.92 -27.39 7.21
N LEU A 288 50.17 -27.69 8.27
CA LEU A 288 50.71 -28.08 9.57
C LEU A 288 51.40 -29.45 9.53
N PHE A 289 50.84 -30.40 8.76
CA PHE A 289 51.44 -31.73 8.59
C PHE A 289 52.78 -31.67 7.85
N ILE A 290 52.87 -30.88 6.78
CA ILE A 290 54.12 -30.70 6.03
C ILE A 290 55.17 -30.03 6.91
N GLY A 291 54.78 -28.99 7.66
CA GLY A 291 55.68 -28.32 8.60
C GLY A 291 56.23 -29.26 9.67
N PHE A 292 55.37 -30.10 10.25
CA PHE A 292 55.77 -31.10 11.24
C PHE A 292 56.71 -32.15 10.65
N ALA A 293 56.42 -32.64 9.43
CA ALA A 293 57.26 -33.62 8.75
C ALA A 293 58.68 -33.07 8.45
N ILE A 294 58.77 -31.81 8.00
CA ILE A 294 60.06 -31.15 7.76
C ILE A 294 60.83 -30.96 9.08
N TRP A 295 60.16 -30.47 10.13
CA TRP A 295 60.78 -30.30 11.44
C TRP A 295 61.29 -31.62 12.01
N TRP A 296 60.48 -32.69 11.93
CA TRP A 296 60.85 -34.04 12.35
C TRP A 296 62.09 -34.55 11.60
N TRP A 297 62.12 -34.37 10.27
CA TRP A 297 63.25 -34.81 9.44
C TRP A 297 64.56 -34.13 9.84
N PHE A 298 64.53 -32.84 10.17
CA PHE A 298 65.72 -32.12 10.65
C PHE A 298 66.12 -32.50 12.08
N TRP A 299 65.16 -32.84 12.93
CA TRP A 299 65.43 -33.27 14.30
C TRP A 299 66.05 -34.67 14.36
N ASP A 300 65.57 -35.60 13.52
CA ASP A 300 66.02 -36.99 13.49
C ASP A 300 67.36 -37.21 12.76
N HIS A 301 67.83 -36.21 12.00
CA HIS A 301 69.11 -36.24 11.31
C HIS A 301 70.06 -35.11 11.71
N PRO A 302 70.70 -35.18 12.91
CA PRO A 302 71.81 -34.30 13.22
C PRO A 302 73.00 -34.60 12.29
N LYS A 303 73.42 -33.57 11.53
CA LYS A 303 74.56 -33.64 10.60
C LYS A 303 75.81 -34.18 11.33
N LYS A 304 76.31 -35.36 10.92
CA LYS A 304 77.64 -35.82 11.30
C LYS A 304 78.68 -34.85 10.74
N LYS A 305 79.33 -34.07 11.61
CA LYS A 305 80.51 -33.27 11.24
C LYS A 305 81.63 -34.25 10.87
N LYS A 306 82.02 -34.25 9.60
CA LYS A 306 83.33 -34.74 9.16
C LYS A 306 84.30 -33.56 9.20
N THR A 307 85.29 -33.62 10.08
CA THR A 307 86.58 -32.94 9.89
C THR A 307 87.66 -33.87 10.41
N GLY A 308 88.54 -34.30 9.51
CA GLY A 308 89.68 -35.15 9.80
C GLY A 308 90.97 -34.37 10.03
N ILE A 309 91.90 -35.09 10.66
CA ILE A 309 93.37 -35.15 10.48
C ILE A 309 94.17 -33.84 10.59
N ASP A 310 95.02 -33.75 11.63
CA ASP A 310 96.50 -33.68 11.54
C ASP A 310 97.11 -33.56 12.95
N GLY A 311 98.13 -34.39 13.26
CA GLY A 311 98.76 -34.40 14.59
C GLY A 311 99.76 -35.54 14.85
N GLU A 312 100.77 -35.64 13.99
CA GLU A 312 102.17 -36.04 14.17
C GLU A 312 102.72 -36.62 15.52
N LYS A 313 103.66 -37.57 15.35
CA LYS A 313 104.87 -37.94 16.14
C LYS A 313 104.83 -39.12 17.12
N GLY A 314 105.83 -39.99 16.94
CA GLY A 314 106.46 -40.79 18.00
C GLY A 314 106.75 -42.23 17.61
#